data_AF-A0A2V6Y463-F1
#
_entry.id   AF-A0A2V6Y463-F1
#
_cell.length_a   1.000
_cell.length_b   1.000
_cell.length_c   1.000
_cell.angle_alpha   90.00
_cell.angle_beta   90.00
_cell.angle_gamma   90.00
#
_symmetry.space_group_name_H-M   'P 1'
#
loop_
_entity.id
_entity.type
_entity.pdbx_description
1 polymer ?
#
loop_
_entity_poly.entity_id
_entity_poly.type
_entity_poly.pdbx_seq_one_letter_code
_entity_poly.pdbx_strand_id
1 'polypeptide(L)'
;MLHLALHDEQFAWLRSLSAMIAHIDEVVDADEPIVLEGVQNVFREVYRLIKSGDRGAFQDKYRVALQDSPDVVMAHAEVSRVLPASVGSVTSP
;
A
#
# COMPACT_ATOMS: atom_id res chain seq x y z
N MET A 1 19.59 13.93 13.10
CA MET A 1 19.62 12.54 13.56
C MET A 1 18.49 11.77 12.89
N LEU A 2 18.76 11.10 11.76
CA LEU A 2 17.77 10.31 11.02
C LEU A 2 18.29 8.94 10.55
N HIS A 3 19.48 8.50 11.02
CA HIS A 3 20.13 7.32 10.44
C HIS A 3 19.88 6.01 11.22
N LEU A 4 19.24 6.07 12.40
CA LEU A 4 19.10 4.89 13.26
C LEU A 4 17.78 4.11 13.05
N ALA A 5 16.78 4.70 12.37
CA ALA A 5 15.52 4.03 12.04
C ALA A 5 15.52 3.35 10.66
N LEU A 6 16.59 3.54 9.86
CA LEU A 6 16.64 3.11 8.46
C LEU A 6 17.12 1.67 8.25
N HIS A 7 17.76 1.05 9.25
CA HIS A 7 18.37 -0.29 9.10
C HIS A 7 17.78 -1.37 10.02
N ASP A 8 16.81 -1.05 10.86
CA ASP A 8 16.14 -2.08 11.66
C ASP A 8 15.11 -2.82 10.78
N GLU A 9 15.23 -4.16 10.73
CA GLU A 9 14.30 -5.03 10.03
C GLU A 9 12.88 -4.92 10.60
N GLN A 10 12.72 -4.49 11.87
CA GLN A 10 11.40 -4.31 12.49
C GLN A 10 10.57 -3.22 11.80
N PHE A 11 11.21 -2.22 11.20
CA PHE A 11 10.53 -1.11 10.51
C PHE A 11 10.61 -1.24 8.98
N ALA A 12 11.22 -2.31 8.47
CA ALA A 12 11.37 -2.52 7.03
C ALA A 12 10.02 -2.54 6.29
N TRP A 13 8.99 -3.09 6.91
CA TRP A 13 7.64 -3.12 6.35
C TRP A 13 6.99 -1.74 6.27
N LEU A 14 7.30 -0.82 7.21
CA LEU A 14 6.80 0.56 7.15
C LEU A 14 7.44 1.34 6.00
N ARG A 15 8.65 0.97 5.55
CA ARG A 15 9.26 1.58 4.36
C ARG A 15 8.46 1.28 3.10
N SER A 16 7.96 0.04 2.94
CA SER A 16 7.09 -0.31 1.82
C SER A 16 5.79 0.49 1.83
N LEU A 17 5.19 0.70 3.01
CA LEU A 17 4.00 1.54 3.14
C LEU A 17 4.30 3.02 2.85
N SER A 18 5.41 3.55 3.37
CA SER A 18 5.81 4.94 3.17
C SER A 18 6.15 5.23 1.71
N ALA A 19 6.82 4.29 1.03
CA ALA A 19 7.09 4.38 -0.40
C ALA A 19 5.79 4.40 -1.23
N MET A 20 4.79 3.61 -0.83
CA MET A 20 3.47 3.64 -1.47
C MET A 20 2.79 5.00 -1.32
N ILE A 21 2.81 5.58 -0.11
CA ILE A 21 2.23 6.91 0.15
C ILE A 21 2.96 7.98 -0.66
N ALA A 22 4.29 7.97 -0.65
CA ALA A 22 5.09 8.93 -1.43
C ALA A 22 4.82 8.82 -2.94
N HIS A 23 4.63 7.61 -3.47
CA HIS A 23 4.25 7.40 -4.87
C HIS A 23 2.85 7.95 -5.18
N ILE A 24 1.88 7.78 -4.26
CA ILE A 24 0.54 8.40 -4.39
C ILE A 24 0.68 9.92 -4.40
N ASP A 25 1.44 10.49 -3.47
CA ASP A 25 1.65 11.94 -3.36
C ASP A 25 2.28 12.49 -4.64
N GLU A 26 3.31 11.82 -5.17
CA GLU A 26 3.97 12.22 -6.44
C GLU A 26 2.98 12.21 -7.62
N VAL A 27 2.10 11.21 -7.71
CA VAL A 27 1.09 11.14 -8.78
C VAL A 27 -0.01 12.21 -8.61
N VAL A 28 -0.35 12.55 -7.37
CA VAL A 28 -1.41 13.54 -7.06
C VAL A 28 -0.90 14.98 -7.22
N ASP A 29 0.35 15.23 -6.81
CA ASP A 29 0.99 16.55 -6.83
C ASP A 29 1.73 16.84 -8.14
N ALA A 30 1.72 15.91 -9.11
CA ALA A 30 2.26 16.13 -10.43
C ALA A 30 1.55 17.31 -11.14
N ASP A 31 2.34 18.20 -11.74
CA ASP A 31 1.81 19.31 -12.57
C ASP A 31 1.24 18.81 -13.91
N GLU A 32 1.47 17.53 -14.24
CA GLU A 32 0.94 16.87 -15.44
C GLU A 32 -0.51 16.38 -15.26
N PRO A 33 -1.31 16.35 -16.34
CA PRO A 33 -2.64 15.74 -16.30
C PRO A 33 -2.55 14.27 -15.88
N ILE A 34 -3.26 13.92 -14.80
CA ILE A 34 -3.37 12.55 -14.33
C ILE A 34 -4.03 11.68 -15.41
N VAL A 35 -3.26 10.74 -15.96
CA VAL A 35 -3.76 9.75 -16.93
C VAL A 35 -4.40 8.56 -16.20
N LEU A 36 -5.51 8.06 -16.75
CA LEU A 36 -6.27 6.96 -16.16
C LEU A 36 -5.42 5.71 -15.90
N GLU A 37 -4.43 5.44 -16.76
CA GLU A 37 -3.50 4.32 -16.59
C GLU A 37 -2.63 4.44 -15.34
N GLY A 38 -2.11 5.64 -15.05
CA GLY A 38 -1.29 5.92 -13.85
C GLY A 38 -2.11 5.69 -12.58
N VAL A 39 -3.34 6.18 -12.57
CA VAL A 39 -4.29 5.95 -11.47
C VAL A 39 -4.55 4.45 -11.27
N GLN A 40 -4.81 3.72 -12.35
CA GLN A 40 -5.03 2.26 -12.28
C GLN A 40 -3.79 1.49 -11.80
N ASN A 41 -2.58 1.95 -12.14
CA ASN A 41 -1.33 1.36 -11.64
C ASN A 41 -1.22 1.54 -10.12
N VAL A 42 -1.42 2.76 -9.62
CA VAL A 42 -1.42 3.04 -8.17
C VAL A 42 -2.45 2.16 -7.45
N PHE A 43 -3.68 2.07 -7.97
CA PHE A 43 -4.70 1.19 -7.38
C PHE A 43 -4.26 -0.29 -7.37
N ARG A 44 -3.64 -0.79 -8.44
CA ARG A 44 -3.11 -2.17 -8.50
C ARG A 44 -2.00 -2.40 -7.49
N GLU A 45 -1.10 -1.44 -7.33
CA GLU A 45 0.02 -1.53 -6.40
C GLU A 45 -0.45 -1.54 -4.94
N VAL A 46 -1.36 -0.63 -4.57
CA VAL A 46 -1.99 -0.62 -3.24
C VAL A 46 -2.74 -1.93 -3.01
N TYR A 47 -3.54 -2.38 -3.98
CA TYR A 47 -4.25 -3.66 -3.88
C TYR A 47 -3.29 -4.82 -3.65
N ARG A 48 -2.19 -4.92 -4.41
CA ARG A 48 -1.20 -5.99 -4.21
C ARG A 48 -0.57 -5.88 -2.82
N LEU A 49 -0.19 -4.69 -2.40
CA LEU A 49 0.47 -4.48 -1.11
C LEU A 49 -0.44 -4.86 0.06
N ILE A 50 -1.74 -4.57 0.05
CA ILE A 50 -2.61 -4.81 1.22
C ILE A 50 -3.59 -5.98 1.08
N LYS A 51 -3.76 -6.54 -0.13
CA LYS A 51 -4.73 -7.62 -0.43
C LYS A 51 -4.18 -8.80 -1.22
N SER A 52 -2.93 -8.80 -1.74
CA SER A 52 -2.47 -9.93 -2.58
C SER A 52 -2.43 -11.27 -1.84
N GLY A 53 -2.42 -11.27 -0.51
CA GLY A 53 -2.32 -12.50 0.28
C GLY A 53 -0.97 -13.21 0.10
N ASP A 54 0.01 -12.58 -0.56
CA ASP A 54 1.36 -13.11 -0.69
C ASP A 54 2.02 -13.24 0.69
N ARG A 55 2.98 -14.16 0.79
CA ARG A 55 3.82 -14.27 1.98
C ARG A 55 5.04 -13.38 1.80
N GLY A 56 5.29 -12.52 2.79
CA GLY A 56 6.43 -11.61 2.80
C GLY A 56 6.47 -10.79 4.07
N ALA A 57 7.61 -10.16 4.35
CA ALA A 57 7.84 -9.41 5.59
C ALA A 57 6.78 -8.33 5.85
N PHE A 58 6.27 -7.68 4.79
CA PHE A 58 5.16 -6.74 4.90
C PHE A 58 3.88 -7.42 5.38
N GLN A 59 3.45 -8.49 4.71
CA GLN A 59 2.15 -9.12 4.94
C GLN A 59 2.06 -9.79 6.30
N ASP A 60 3.16 -10.35 6.79
CA ASP A 60 3.20 -10.94 8.13
C ASP A 60 3.07 -9.87 9.22
N LYS A 61 3.79 -8.74 9.11
CA LYS A 61 3.68 -7.63 10.06
C LYS A 61 2.33 -6.91 9.95
N TYR A 62 1.83 -6.71 8.74
CA TYR A 62 0.53 -6.08 8.48
C TYR A 62 -0.62 -6.90 9.08
N ARG A 63 -0.58 -8.23 8.94
CA ARG A 63 -1.57 -9.13 9.56
C ARG A 63 -1.53 -9.10 11.08
N VAL A 64 -0.34 -9.03 11.68
CA VAL A 64 -0.22 -8.85 13.14
C VAL A 64 -0.83 -7.51 13.56
N ALA A 65 -0.55 -6.42 12.84
CA ALA A 65 -1.13 -5.11 13.15
C ALA A 65 -2.67 -5.09 13.04
N LEU A 66 -3.23 -5.79 12.04
CA LEU A 66 -4.68 -5.97 11.90
C LEU A 66 -5.30 -6.76 13.07
N GLN A 67 -4.55 -7.67 13.69
CA GLN A 67 -5.04 -8.45 14.84
C GLN A 67 -4.90 -7.70 16.16
N ASP A 68 -3.91 -6.81 16.26
CA ASP A 68 -3.53 -6.14 17.50
C ASP A 68 -4.30 -4.82 17.74
N SER A 69 -4.70 -4.11 16.67
CA SER A 69 -5.31 -2.79 16.78
C SER A 69 -6.63 -2.67 15.98
N PRO A 70 -7.76 -2.35 16.65
CA PRO A 70 -9.02 -2.03 15.98
C PRO A 70 -8.92 -0.85 15.01
N ASP A 71 -8.08 0.15 15.32
CA ASP A 71 -7.90 1.33 14.47
C ASP A 71 -7.27 0.94 13.12
N VAL A 72 -6.33 -0.01 13.12
CA VAL A 72 -5.71 -0.53 11.89
C VAL A 72 -6.74 -1.28 11.04
N VAL A 73 -7.66 -2.02 11.66
CA VAL A 73 -8.76 -2.69 10.95
C VAL A 73 -9.69 -1.67 10.30
N MET A 74 -10.05 -0.61 11.02
CA MET A 74 -10.92 0.45 10.50
C MET A 74 -10.26 1.17 9.32
N ALA A 75 -8.99 1.57 9.44
CA ALA A 75 -8.23 2.18 8.35
C ALA A 75 -8.11 1.24 7.14
N HIS A 76 -7.84 -0.06 7.36
CA HIS A 76 -7.83 -1.05 6.28
C HIS A 76 -9.19 -1.16 5.57
N ALA A 77 -10.30 -1.10 6.32
CA ALA A 77 -11.64 -1.14 5.75
C ALA A 77 -11.94 0.10 4.88
N GLU A 78 -11.49 1.28 5.30
CA GLU A 78 -11.63 2.53 4.54
C GLU A 78 -10.85 2.47 3.22
N VAL A 79 -9.58 2.07 3.27
CA VAL A 79 -8.78 1.86 2.05
C VAL A 79 -9.40 0.78 1.16
N SER A 80 -9.92 -0.29 1.76
CA SER A 80 -10.56 -1.37 1.02
C SER A 80 -11.83 -0.97 0.28
N ARG A 81 -12.53 0.09 0.71
CA ARG A 81 -13.74 0.62 0.06
C ARG A 81 -13.42 1.46 -1.17
N VAL A 82 -12.27 2.14 -1.18
CA VAL A 82 -11.84 2.96 -2.32
C VAL A 82 -11.14 2.14 -3.40
N LEU A 83 -10.56 0.99 -3.04
CA LEU A 83 -9.97 0.05 -3.99
C LEU A 83 -11.07 -0.62 -4.85
N PRO A 84 -11.08 -0.45 -6.19
CA PRO A 84 -12.07 -1.07 -7.05
C PRO A 84 -11.95 -2.60 -7.03
N ALA A 85 -13.08 -3.31 -6.95
CA ALA A 85 -13.09 -4.77 -6.99
C ALA A 85 -12.49 -5.34 -8.29
N SER A 86 -12.57 -4.59 -9.40
CA SER A 86 -12.04 -4.97 -10.72
C SER A 86 -10.51 -4.89 -10.84
N VAL A 87 -9.82 -4.26 -9.88
CA VAL A 87 -8.36 -4.10 -9.90
C VAL A 87 -7.62 -5.43 -9.63
N GLY A 88 -8.27 -6.37 -8.94
CA GLY A 88 -7.74 -7.71 -8.68
C GLY A 88 -7.93 -8.72 -9.83
N SER A 89 -8.72 -8.38 -10.85
CA SER A 89 -9.18 -9.31 -11.90
C SER A 89 -8.62 -9.02 -13.30
N VAL A 90 -7.64 -8.13 -13.44
CA VAL A 90 -6.93 -7.96 -14.73
C VAL A 90 -5.82 -9.01 -14.83
N THR A 91 -6.22 -10.23 -15.16
CA THR A 91 -5.34 -11.23 -15.79
C THR A 91 -4.98 -10.74 -17.19
N SER A 92 -3.67 -10.65 -17.48
CA SER A 92 -3.15 -10.29 -18.80
C SER A 92 -3.69 -11.19 -19.93
N PRO A 93 -3.82 -10.69 -21.16
CA PRO A 93 -3.93 -11.53 -22.36
C PRO A 93 -2.64 -12.32 -22.64
#